data_AF-A0A1Q6SQW4-F1
#
_entry.id   AF-A0A1Q6SQW4-F1
#
_cell.length_a   1.000
_cell.length_b   1.000
_cell.length_c   1.000
_cell.angle_alpha   90.00
_cell.angle_beta   90.00
_cell.angle_gamma   90.00
#
_symmetry.space_group_name_H-M   'P 1'
#
loop_
_entity.id
_entity.type
_entity.pdbx_description
1 polymer ?
#
loop_
_entity_poly.entity_id
_entity_poly.type
_entity_poly.pdbx_seq_one_letter_code
_entity_poly.pdbx_strand_id
1 'polypeptide(L)'
;MDIILYLLNYIQYQHQQICWLLNFICRYIPLKQWAFDDSHSPKYQKFKIDKLPVIKPFIRQDWQFLLEYYQWKYGKPVKPVQRRNGKSIPEDTICPLCGAPHHYIYDNNGGNGQYQCKVCGQTFSSGEVVTTPIRLTCPHCGNTLVAKKDRKFFRVHKCVNPKCPYYLHNLKKVEQKDLDADHGKNKYKLHYIYREFTVDFFAMDLNSLPKNASSLKFSKHNAHVMSLCLTLHINLGLSLRKTSQALKDLYNISISHQQIANYCKTAAICIKPFVDNYDYKPGKVFTADETYIKVRGIKAYIWFIMDAASRSIIGYQVSDNRSVGPCILAMRMAFRHLKELPKNFKFIADGYGAYPLAAMEFAKKFKDNFTFNITQVIGLTNEDEVSKEFRPYKQMIERLNRTYKASYRPTNGFDNYDGANYDLALWVAYYNFLRPHKHTSYTPLNKVDMLANAENMPGKWQLLIFLGQQTILNLQNGEATVCS
;
A
#
# COMPACT_ATOMS: atom_id res chain seq x y z
N MET A 1 -54.36 32.69 3.23
CA MET A 1 -53.81 31.44 2.65
C MET A 1 -54.15 30.32 3.60
N ASP A 2 -54.84 29.30 3.10
CA ASP A 2 -55.13 28.10 3.88
C ASP A 2 -53.84 27.28 4.06
N ILE A 3 -53.33 27.21 5.29
CA ILE A 3 -52.06 26.56 5.63
C ILE A 3 -52.09 25.08 5.22
N ILE A 4 -53.26 24.45 5.29
CA ILE A 4 -53.44 23.04 4.91
C ILE A 4 -53.21 22.88 3.40
N LEU A 5 -53.79 23.77 2.59
CA LEU A 5 -53.63 23.76 1.14
C LEU A 5 -52.17 24.05 0.73
N TYR A 6 -51.49 24.96 1.42
CA TYR A 6 -50.07 25.26 1.19
C TYR A 6 -49.19 24.04 1.48
N LEU A 7 -49.40 23.36 2.61
CA LEU A 7 -48.64 22.16 2.98
C LEU A 7 -48.90 21.00 2.01
N LEU A 8 -50.14 20.80 1.56
CA LEU A 8 -50.47 19.78 0.56
C LEU A 8 -49.75 20.03 -0.77
N ASN A 9 -49.74 21.27 -1.25
CA ASN A 9 -49.00 21.64 -2.46
C ASN A 9 -47.49 21.43 -2.31
N TYR A 10 -46.94 21.73 -1.13
CA TYR A 10 -45.52 21.53 -0.84
C TYR A 10 -45.15 20.03 -0.81
N ILE A 11 -45.99 19.18 -0.23
CA ILE A 11 -45.82 17.72 -0.22
C ILE A 11 -45.85 17.17 -1.65
N GLN A 12 -46.80 17.61 -2.48
CA GLN A 12 -46.91 17.19 -3.89
C GLN A 12 -45.67 17.61 -4.69
N TYR A 13 -45.16 18.82 -4.47
CA TYR A 13 -43.93 19.30 -5.10
C TYR A 13 -42.72 18.46 -4.68
N GLN A 14 -42.55 18.18 -3.38
CA GLN A 14 -41.47 17.33 -2.89
C GLN A 14 -41.55 15.90 -3.47
N HIS A 15 -42.76 15.35 -3.61
CA HIS A 15 -42.96 14.06 -4.23
C HIS A 15 -42.52 14.05 -5.71
N GLN A 16 -42.86 15.09 -6.47
CA GLN A 16 -42.38 15.25 -7.85
C GLN A 16 -40.84 15.31 -7.93
N GLN A 17 -40.20 16.06 -7.02
CA GLN A 17 -38.73 16.14 -6.97
C GLN A 17 -38.10 14.77 -6.65
N ILE A 18 -38.68 14.01 -5.71
CA ILE A 18 -38.22 12.65 -5.39
C ILE A 18 -38.34 11.72 -6.60
N CYS A 19 -39.49 11.73 -7.29
CA CYS A 19 -39.72 10.92 -8.50
C CYS A 19 -38.75 11.30 -9.63
N TRP A 20 -38.45 12.59 -9.81
CA TRP A 20 -37.48 13.05 -10.79
C TRP A 20 -36.06 12.58 -10.44
N LEU A 21 -35.64 12.72 -9.18
CA LEU A 21 -34.34 12.26 -8.69
C LEU A 21 -34.17 10.75 -8.82
N LEU A 22 -35.20 9.96 -8.51
CA LEU A 22 -35.18 8.50 -8.69
C LEU A 22 -35.00 8.13 -10.17
N ASN A 23 -35.73 8.77 -11.08
CA ASN A 23 -35.55 8.57 -12.52
C ASN A 23 -34.15 8.97 -13.00
N PHE A 24 -33.61 10.08 -12.49
CA PHE A 24 -32.25 10.52 -12.80
C PHE A 24 -31.22 9.48 -12.34
N ILE A 25 -31.34 8.98 -11.10
CA ILE A 25 -30.46 7.95 -10.56
C ILE A 25 -30.56 6.66 -11.40
N CYS A 26 -31.76 6.16 -11.67
CA CYS A 26 -31.95 4.94 -12.46
C CYS A 26 -31.42 5.05 -13.90
N ARG A 27 -31.49 6.23 -14.51
CA ARG A 27 -31.13 6.44 -15.92
C ARG A 27 -29.65 6.79 -16.13
N TYR A 28 -29.05 7.53 -15.19
CA TYR A 28 -27.70 8.08 -15.38
C TYR A 28 -26.66 7.57 -14.39
N ILE A 29 -27.08 6.93 -13.30
CA ILE A 29 -26.15 6.30 -12.36
C ILE A 29 -26.18 4.78 -12.58
N PRO A 30 -25.07 4.15 -12.97
CA PRO A 30 -24.99 2.70 -13.14
C PRO A 30 -25.11 1.99 -11.77
N LEU A 31 -26.33 1.74 -11.30
CA LEU A 31 -26.64 1.08 -10.03
C LEU A 31 -26.07 -0.34 -9.92
N LYS A 32 -25.86 -1.02 -11.06
CA LYS A 32 -25.20 -2.34 -11.10
C LYS A 32 -23.76 -2.33 -10.61
N GLN A 33 -23.10 -1.16 -10.55
CA GLN A 33 -21.74 -1.06 -10.02
C GLN A 33 -21.70 -1.19 -8.48
N TRP A 34 -22.84 -1.08 -7.80
CA TRP A 34 -22.98 -1.25 -6.35
C TRP A 34 -23.53 -2.63 -5.95
N ALA A 35 -24.12 -3.38 -6.89
CA ALA A 35 -24.75 -4.68 -6.62
C ALA A 35 -23.77 -5.86 -6.52
N PHE A 36 -22.47 -5.64 -6.72
CA PHE A 36 -21.46 -6.70 -6.68
C PHE A 36 -20.34 -6.36 -5.70
N ASP A 37 -20.70 -6.30 -4.42
CA ASP A 37 -19.73 -6.38 -3.34
C ASP A 37 -19.40 -7.85 -3.06
N ASP A 38 -18.49 -8.41 -3.86
CA ASP A 38 -17.95 -9.77 -3.67
C ASP A 38 -17.21 -9.95 -2.32
N SER A 39 -17.03 -8.88 -1.54
CA SER A 39 -16.29 -8.94 -0.27
C SER A 39 -16.98 -9.77 0.81
N HIS A 40 -18.28 -10.03 0.68
CA HIS A 40 -19.08 -10.70 1.71
C HIS A 40 -19.20 -12.23 1.54
N SER A 41 -18.83 -12.80 0.39
CA SER A 41 -18.93 -14.25 0.18
C SER A 41 -17.55 -14.92 0.18
N PRO A 42 -17.25 -15.82 1.13
CA PRO A 42 -16.05 -16.64 1.10
C PRO A 42 -15.89 -17.42 -0.22
N LYS A 43 -17.00 -17.72 -0.90
CA LYS A 43 -17.04 -18.44 -2.18
C LYS A 43 -16.52 -17.59 -3.36
N TYR A 44 -16.80 -16.29 -3.36
CA TYR A 44 -16.47 -15.36 -4.44
C TYR A 44 -15.26 -14.47 -4.12
N GLN A 45 -14.42 -14.86 -3.14
CA GLN A 45 -13.26 -14.08 -2.71
C GLN A 45 -12.20 -14.00 -3.81
N LYS A 46 -12.36 -13.01 -4.72
CA LYS A 46 -11.47 -12.77 -5.86
C LYS A 46 -10.06 -12.36 -5.44
N PHE A 47 -9.93 -11.74 -4.28
CA PHE A 47 -8.70 -11.11 -3.83
C PHE A 47 -7.97 -11.95 -2.76
N LYS A 48 -7.38 -13.06 -3.21
CA LYS A 48 -6.46 -13.87 -2.41
C LYS A 48 -5.04 -13.77 -2.96
N ILE A 49 -4.06 -13.72 -2.07
CA ILE A 49 -2.64 -13.76 -2.45
C ILE A 49 -2.18 -15.21 -2.50
N ASP A 50 -1.52 -15.55 -3.60
CA ASP A 50 -0.93 -16.88 -3.78
C ASP A 50 0.51 -16.90 -3.28
N LYS A 51 1.04 -18.11 -3.11
CA LYS A 51 2.48 -18.32 -2.89
C LYS A 51 3.30 -17.60 -3.96
N LEU A 52 4.51 -17.17 -3.62
CA LEU A 52 5.42 -16.55 -4.58
C LEU A 52 5.73 -17.51 -5.75
N PRO A 53 5.94 -16.98 -6.97
CA PRO A 53 6.28 -17.78 -8.12
C PRO A 53 7.69 -18.33 -8.00
N VAL A 54 7.97 -19.41 -8.72
CA VAL A 54 9.33 -19.89 -8.86
C VAL A 54 10.01 -19.03 -9.90
N ILE A 55 11.01 -18.27 -9.46
CA ILE A 55 11.85 -17.42 -10.30
C ILE A 55 12.94 -18.31 -10.90
N LYS A 56 12.94 -18.48 -12.22
CA LYS A 56 13.99 -19.20 -12.93
C LYS A 56 14.89 -18.17 -13.64
N PRO A 57 16.15 -17.98 -13.18
CA PRO A 57 17.10 -17.15 -13.91
C PRO A 57 17.49 -17.83 -15.22
N PHE A 58 17.81 -17.03 -16.23
CA PHE A 58 18.47 -17.54 -17.43
C PHE A 58 19.91 -17.89 -17.08
N ILE A 59 20.27 -19.15 -17.27
CA ILE A 59 21.63 -19.64 -17.15
C ILE A 59 22.02 -20.14 -18.54
N ARG A 60 22.98 -19.45 -19.17
CA ARG A 60 23.54 -19.89 -20.43
C ARG A 60 24.29 -21.19 -20.18
N GLN A 61 23.94 -22.22 -20.93
CA GLN A 61 24.65 -23.49 -20.92
C GLN A 61 25.76 -23.47 -21.96
N ASP A 62 26.68 -24.43 -21.86
CA ASP A 62 27.69 -24.66 -22.87
C ASP A 62 27.46 -26.03 -23.51
N TRP A 63 27.19 -26.02 -24.81
CA TRP A 63 26.96 -27.23 -25.58
C TRP A 63 28.20 -28.14 -25.63
N GLN A 64 29.42 -27.59 -25.64
CA GLN A 64 30.65 -28.40 -25.68
C GLN A 64 30.80 -29.18 -24.38
N PHE A 65 30.68 -28.48 -23.24
CA PHE A 65 30.64 -29.11 -21.93
C PHE A 65 29.54 -30.18 -21.82
N LEU A 66 28.33 -29.91 -22.32
CA LEU A 66 27.23 -30.87 -22.29
C LEU A 66 27.55 -32.14 -23.10
N LEU A 67 28.22 -32.03 -24.25
CA LEU A 67 28.65 -33.19 -25.03
C LEU A 67 29.63 -34.06 -24.24
N GLU A 68 30.63 -33.45 -23.60
CA GLU A 68 31.61 -34.15 -22.76
C GLU A 68 30.92 -34.80 -21.55
N TYR A 69 30.02 -34.08 -20.89
CA TYR A 69 29.24 -34.60 -19.76
C TYR A 69 28.40 -35.83 -20.15
N TYR A 70 27.73 -35.79 -21.30
CA TYR A 70 26.94 -36.93 -21.77
C TYR A 70 27.81 -38.13 -22.14
N GLN A 71 28.97 -37.90 -22.75
CA GLN A 71 29.93 -38.96 -23.05
C GLN A 71 30.43 -39.62 -21.75
N TRP A 72 30.81 -38.82 -20.75
CA TRP A 72 31.28 -39.31 -19.46
C TRP A 72 30.19 -40.08 -18.70
N LYS A 73 28.97 -39.55 -18.64
CA LYS A 73 27.88 -40.12 -17.84
C LYS A 73 27.19 -41.32 -18.48
N TYR A 74 26.99 -41.29 -19.79
CA TYR A 74 26.18 -42.27 -20.51
C TYR A 74 26.99 -43.15 -21.48
N GLY A 75 28.31 -42.90 -21.62
CA GLY A 75 29.21 -43.66 -22.48
C GLY A 75 28.92 -43.53 -23.98
N LYS A 76 28.05 -42.60 -24.39
CA LYS A 76 27.60 -42.44 -25.78
C LYS A 76 27.69 -40.98 -26.22
N PRO A 77 28.38 -40.69 -27.35
CA PRO A 77 28.52 -39.32 -27.80
C PRO A 77 27.24 -38.88 -28.49
N VAL A 78 26.76 -37.68 -28.18
CA VAL A 78 25.61 -37.10 -28.89
C VAL A 78 26.05 -36.68 -30.29
N LYS A 79 25.60 -37.43 -31.29
CA LYS A 79 25.90 -37.15 -32.71
C LYS A 79 25.01 -36.02 -33.25
N PRO A 80 25.44 -35.29 -34.29
CA PRO A 80 24.60 -34.35 -35.02
C PRO A 80 23.26 -34.95 -35.51
N VAL A 81 22.31 -34.09 -35.88
CA VAL A 81 21.01 -34.50 -36.41
C VAL A 81 21.18 -35.00 -37.85
N GLN A 82 20.84 -36.28 -38.10
CA GLN A 82 20.72 -36.80 -39.46
C GLN A 82 19.36 -36.43 -40.04
N ARG A 83 19.34 -35.50 -41.00
CA ARG A 83 18.11 -35.00 -41.63
C ARG A 83 17.72 -35.93 -42.78
N ARG A 84 16.53 -36.52 -42.73
CA ARG A 84 16.02 -37.47 -43.75
C ARG A 84 15.09 -36.83 -44.78
N ASN A 85 14.53 -35.66 -44.50
CA ASN A 85 13.46 -35.04 -45.28
C ASN A 85 13.94 -33.90 -46.22
N GLY A 86 15.23 -33.78 -46.50
CA GLY A 86 15.81 -32.78 -47.43
C GLY A 86 15.76 -31.31 -46.99
N LYS A 87 14.97 -30.93 -45.98
CA LYS A 87 14.91 -29.56 -45.44
C LYS A 87 16.15 -29.23 -44.61
N SER A 88 16.85 -28.15 -44.96
CA SER A 88 17.97 -27.60 -44.21
C SER A 88 17.50 -26.52 -43.21
N ILE A 89 18.14 -26.48 -42.05
CA ILE A 89 18.01 -25.36 -41.09
C ILE A 89 19.08 -24.33 -41.47
N PRO A 90 18.77 -23.03 -41.46
CA PRO A 90 19.73 -21.96 -41.73
C PRO A 90 21.00 -22.09 -40.87
N GLU A 91 22.16 -21.82 -41.47
CA GLU A 91 23.46 -22.08 -40.83
C GLU A 91 23.73 -21.19 -39.61
N ASP A 92 23.14 -19.99 -39.60
CA ASP A 92 23.13 -19.00 -38.54
C ASP A 92 22.24 -19.39 -37.34
N THR A 93 21.43 -20.45 -37.46
CA THR A 93 20.57 -20.90 -36.38
C THR A 93 21.40 -21.55 -35.27
N ILE A 94 21.40 -20.91 -34.11
CA ILE A 94 22.11 -21.37 -32.91
C ILE A 94 21.09 -21.60 -31.79
N CYS A 95 21.31 -22.62 -30.96
CA CYS A 95 20.48 -22.82 -29.78
C CYS A 95 20.67 -21.64 -28.80
N PRO A 96 19.60 -20.90 -28.46
CA PRO A 96 19.72 -19.72 -27.59
C PRO A 96 20.02 -20.06 -26.12
N LEU A 97 19.89 -21.33 -25.70
CA LEU A 97 20.19 -21.76 -24.34
C LEU A 97 21.65 -22.21 -24.18
N CYS A 98 22.12 -23.13 -25.04
CA CYS A 98 23.44 -23.75 -24.90
C CYS A 98 24.47 -23.35 -25.96
N GLY A 99 24.08 -22.59 -26.99
CA GLY A 99 24.98 -22.21 -28.08
C GLY A 99 25.27 -23.32 -29.11
N ALA A 100 24.56 -24.45 -29.05
CA ALA A 100 24.75 -25.52 -30.04
C ALA A 100 24.44 -25.04 -31.47
N PRO A 101 25.30 -25.34 -32.47
CA PRO A 101 25.11 -24.90 -33.84
C PRO A 101 23.98 -25.66 -34.54
N HIS A 102 23.56 -25.18 -35.71
CA HIS A 102 22.44 -25.71 -36.52
C HIS A 102 22.51 -27.23 -36.77
N HIS A 103 23.71 -27.83 -36.74
CA HIS A 103 23.96 -29.26 -36.89
C HIS A 103 23.26 -30.11 -35.81
N TYR A 104 23.01 -29.54 -34.63
CA TYR A 104 22.39 -30.20 -33.49
C TYR A 104 20.93 -29.79 -33.27
N ILE A 105 20.30 -29.17 -34.27
CA ILE A 105 18.96 -28.61 -34.14
C ILE A 105 17.99 -29.39 -35.01
N TYR A 106 16.85 -29.74 -34.43
CA TYR A 106 15.69 -30.31 -35.10
C TYR A 106 14.74 -29.20 -35.52
N ASP A 107 14.12 -29.33 -36.69
CA ASP A 107 12.90 -28.63 -37.05
C ASP A 107 11.73 -29.36 -36.37
N ASN A 108 11.24 -28.80 -35.27
CA ASN A 108 10.28 -29.46 -34.37
C ASN A 108 8.87 -29.52 -34.97
N ASN A 109 8.51 -28.55 -35.82
CA ASN A 109 7.18 -28.44 -36.43
C ASN A 109 7.20 -28.51 -37.96
N GLY A 110 8.23 -29.11 -38.56
CA GLY A 110 8.29 -29.41 -40.00
C GLY A 110 8.23 -28.19 -40.93
N GLY A 111 8.71 -27.02 -40.48
CA GLY A 111 8.85 -25.81 -41.29
C GLY A 111 8.10 -24.59 -40.75
N ASN A 112 7.34 -24.74 -39.66
CA ASN A 112 6.55 -23.66 -39.05
C ASN A 112 7.34 -22.82 -38.03
N GLY A 113 8.67 -22.70 -38.21
CA GLY A 113 9.51 -21.79 -37.41
C GLY A 113 9.67 -22.16 -35.93
N GLN A 114 9.54 -23.43 -35.55
CA GLN A 114 9.88 -23.92 -34.21
C GLN A 114 10.98 -24.98 -34.28
N TYR A 115 12.05 -24.75 -33.56
CA TYR A 115 13.24 -25.60 -33.50
C TYR A 115 13.37 -26.28 -32.13
N GLN A 116 14.07 -27.42 -32.07
CA GLN A 116 14.44 -28.09 -30.82
C GLN A 116 15.92 -28.48 -30.82
N CYS A 117 16.66 -28.09 -29.79
CA CYS A 117 18.06 -28.47 -29.65
C CYS A 117 18.19 -29.92 -29.17
N LYS A 118 18.98 -30.74 -29.88
CA LYS A 118 19.31 -32.11 -29.49
C LYS A 118 20.21 -32.20 -28.26
N VAL A 119 21.06 -31.19 -28.03
CA VAL A 119 22.04 -31.19 -26.92
C VAL A 119 21.35 -30.87 -25.59
N CYS A 120 20.62 -29.75 -25.50
CA CYS A 120 19.99 -29.31 -24.24
C CYS A 120 18.47 -29.58 -24.17
N GLY A 121 17.85 -30.08 -25.25
CA GLY A 121 16.41 -30.34 -25.32
C GLY A 121 15.53 -29.09 -25.50
N GLN A 122 16.11 -27.88 -25.52
CA GLN A 122 15.36 -26.62 -25.57
C GLN A 122 14.63 -26.45 -26.91
N THR A 123 13.31 -26.24 -26.84
CA THR A 123 12.47 -25.78 -27.96
C THR A 123 12.44 -24.25 -28.03
N PHE A 124 12.54 -23.68 -29.24
CA PHE A 124 12.54 -22.23 -29.45
C PHE A 124 12.06 -21.86 -30.86
N SER A 125 11.44 -20.70 -30.98
CA SER A 125 11.09 -20.08 -32.28
C SER A 125 11.93 -18.83 -32.53
N SER A 126 12.12 -18.00 -31.49
CA SER A 126 13.10 -16.93 -31.43
C SER A 126 13.99 -17.08 -30.19
N GLY A 127 15.19 -16.49 -30.23
CA GLY A 127 16.11 -16.48 -29.09
C GLY A 127 15.61 -15.65 -27.91
N GLU A 128 14.86 -14.57 -28.16
CA GLU A 128 14.46 -13.56 -27.18
C GLU A 128 13.70 -14.11 -25.96
N VAL A 129 12.80 -15.06 -26.21
CA VAL A 129 12.01 -15.70 -25.14
C VAL A 129 12.88 -16.66 -24.32
N VAL A 130 13.92 -17.24 -24.93
CA VAL A 130 14.85 -18.15 -24.24
C VAL A 130 15.86 -17.39 -23.41
N THR A 131 16.38 -16.28 -23.94
CA THR A 131 17.38 -15.44 -23.29
C THR A 131 16.79 -14.46 -22.27
N THR A 132 15.48 -14.53 -21.98
CA THR A 132 14.85 -13.61 -21.02
C THR A 132 15.49 -13.80 -19.64
N PRO A 133 16.09 -12.77 -19.02
CA PRO A 133 16.95 -12.92 -17.84
C PRO A 133 16.27 -13.64 -16.67
N ILE A 134 14.96 -13.43 -16.52
CA ILE A 134 14.16 -13.98 -15.45
C ILE A 134 12.82 -14.47 -16.02
N ARG A 135 12.48 -15.74 -15.74
CA ARG A 135 11.17 -16.32 -16.04
C ARG A 135 10.40 -16.60 -14.76
N LEU A 136 9.18 -16.07 -14.66
CA LEU A 136 8.26 -16.35 -13.57
C LEU A 136 7.44 -17.61 -13.91
N THR A 137 7.52 -18.64 -13.08
CA THR A 137 6.83 -19.91 -13.30
C THR A 137 5.83 -20.23 -12.20
N CYS A 138 4.74 -20.90 -12.57
CA CYS A 138 3.68 -21.33 -11.66
C CYS A 138 4.24 -22.38 -10.68
N PRO A 139 4.13 -22.18 -9.36
CA PRO A 139 4.64 -23.12 -8.36
C PRO A 139 3.88 -24.46 -8.36
N HIS A 140 2.69 -24.52 -8.97
CA HIS A 140 1.85 -25.72 -8.98
C HIS A 140 2.01 -26.60 -10.22
N CYS A 141 2.52 -26.06 -11.34
CA CYS A 141 2.63 -26.82 -12.59
C CYS A 141 3.88 -26.50 -13.41
N GLY A 142 4.77 -25.62 -12.93
CA GLY A 142 5.99 -25.23 -13.63
C GLY A 142 5.81 -24.39 -14.89
N ASN A 143 4.57 -24.16 -15.34
CA ASN A 143 4.29 -23.39 -16.55
C ASN A 143 4.64 -21.90 -16.38
N THR A 144 5.23 -21.29 -17.41
CA THR A 144 5.51 -19.86 -17.43
C THR A 144 4.24 -19.05 -17.25
N LEU A 145 4.31 -18.02 -16.42
CA LEU A 145 3.19 -17.12 -16.18
C LEU A 145 3.09 -16.10 -17.31
N VAL A 146 1.85 -15.73 -17.65
CA VAL A 146 1.56 -14.76 -18.70
C VAL A 146 1.11 -13.45 -18.07
N ALA A 147 1.73 -12.33 -18.45
CA ALA A 147 1.26 -10.99 -18.10
C ALA A 147 -0.12 -10.75 -18.71
N LYS A 148 -1.11 -10.38 -17.89
CA LYS A 148 -2.50 -10.18 -18.32
C LYS A 148 -3.00 -8.75 -18.14
N LYS A 149 -2.53 -8.04 -17.12
CA LYS A 149 -2.98 -6.68 -16.81
C LYS A 149 -1.84 -5.89 -16.19
N ASP A 150 -1.66 -4.65 -16.63
CA ASP A 150 -0.81 -3.68 -15.96
C ASP A 150 -1.65 -2.79 -15.04
N ARG A 151 -1.16 -2.56 -13.83
CA ARG A 151 -1.71 -1.59 -12.85
C ARG A 151 -0.63 -0.58 -12.52
N LYS A 152 -1.01 0.55 -11.89
CA LYS A 152 -0.12 1.68 -11.57
C LYS A 152 1.21 1.28 -10.92
N PHE A 153 1.21 0.26 -10.06
CA PHE A 153 2.40 -0.16 -9.29
C PHE A 153 2.78 -1.63 -9.46
N PHE A 154 1.97 -2.41 -10.16
CA PHE A 154 2.23 -3.84 -10.32
C PHE A 154 1.60 -4.41 -11.59
N ARG A 155 2.25 -5.43 -12.15
CA ARG A 155 1.77 -6.23 -13.27
C ARG A 155 1.17 -7.53 -12.76
N VAL A 156 0.02 -7.91 -13.29
CA VAL A 156 -0.69 -9.14 -12.95
C VAL A 156 -0.31 -10.25 -13.91
N HIS A 157 0.34 -11.28 -13.38
CA HIS A 157 0.74 -12.51 -14.06
C HIS A 157 -0.22 -13.65 -13.74
N LYS A 158 -0.64 -14.42 -14.74
CA LYS A 158 -1.61 -15.52 -14.58
C LYS A 158 -1.06 -16.82 -15.14
N CYS A 159 -1.25 -17.92 -14.42
CA CYS A 159 -1.05 -19.26 -14.98
C CYS A 159 -2.22 -19.61 -15.90
N VAL A 160 -1.97 -19.71 -17.21
CA VAL A 160 -3.01 -20.01 -18.22
C VAL A 160 -3.16 -21.50 -18.51
N ASN A 161 -2.35 -22.37 -17.89
CA ASN A 161 -2.40 -23.81 -18.13
C ASN A 161 -3.72 -24.42 -17.61
N PRO A 162 -4.59 -24.97 -18.48
CA PRO A 162 -5.86 -25.57 -18.08
C PRO A 162 -5.70 -26.89 -17.32
N LYS A 163 -4.53 -27.54 -17.44
CA LYS A 163 -4.18 -28.77 -16.69
C LYS A 163 -3.49 -28.48 -15.36
N CYS A 164 -3.39 -27.22 -14.95
CA CYS A 164 -2.76 -26.85 -13.69
C CYS A 164 -3.53 -27.44 -12.49
N PRO A 165 -2.88 -28.16 -11.55
CA PRO A 165 -3.55 -28.73 -10.39
C PRO A 165 -4.32 -27.69 -9.55
N TYR A 166 -3.76 -26.48 -9.40
CA TYR A 166 -4.41 -25.37 -8.71
C TYR A 166 -5.73 -24.95 -9.40
N TYR A 167 -5.71 -24.87 -10.73
CA TYR A 167 -6.89 -24.50 -11.50
C TYR A 167 -7.98 -25.58 -11.40
N LEU A 168 -7.61 -26.85 -11.61
CA LEU A 168 -8.54 -27.97 -11.53
C LEU A 168 -9.14 -28.11 -10.13
N HIS A 169 -8.34 -27.91 -9.08
CA HIS A 169 -8.81 -27.94 -7.70
C HIS A 169 -9.85 -26.85 -7.41
N ASN A 170 -9.64 -25.62 -7.90
CA ASN A 170 -10.59 -24.52 -7.70
C ASN A 170 -11.82 -24.65 -8.61
N LEU A 171 -11.65 -25.20 -9.82
CA LEU A 171 -12.76 -25.43 -10.75
C LEU A 171 -13.80 -26.39 -10.16
N LYS A 172 -13.37 -27.40 -9.40
CA LYS A 172 -14.27 -28.33 -8.68
C LYS A 172 -15.14 -27.66 -7.62
N LYS A 173 -14.80 -26.44 -7.18
CA LYS A 173 -15.54 -25.67 -6.16
C LYS A 173 -16.57 -24.72 -6.76
N VAL A 174 -16.63 -24.60 -8.09
CA VAL A 174 -17.58 -23.74 -8.79
C VAL A 174 -18.93 -24.42 -8.82
N GLU A 175 -19.98 -23.70 -8.44
CA GLU A 175 -21.35 -24.23 -8.49
C GLU A 175 -21.78 -24.45 -9.95
N GLN A 176 -22.54 -25.52 -10.21
CA GLN A 176 -22.96 -25.89 -11.57
C GLN A 176 -23.68 -24.73 -12.28
N LYS A 177 -24.55 -24.02 -11.56
CA LYS A 177 -25.24 -22.82 -12.06
C LYS A 177 -24.30 -21.73 -12.59
N ASP A 178 -23.11 -21.59 -12.02
CA ASP A 178 -22.10 -20.61 -12.45
C ASP A 178 -21.17 -21.15 -13.54
N LEU A 179 -21.13 -22.48 -13.74
CA LEU A 179 -20.49 -23.09 -14.90
C LEU A 179 -21.33 -22.92 -16.15
N ASP A 180 -22.66 -23.02 -16.00
CA ASP A 180 -23.64 -22.94 -17.08
C ASP A 180 -23.96 -21.49 -17.47
N ALA A 181 -23.81 -20.54 -16.53
CA ALA A 181 -24.00 -19.12 -16.80
C ALA A 181 -22.84 -18.52 -17.61
N ASP A 182 -23.17 -17.67 -18.58
CA ASP A 182 -22.15 -16.90 -19.30
C ASP A 182 -21.34 -16.03 -18.32
N HIS A 183 -20.02 -16.08 -18.46
CA HIS A 183 -19.05 -15.46 -17.55
C HIS A 183 -19.17 -15.84 -16.05
N GLY A 184 -19.95 -16.87 -15.66
CA GLY A 184 -20.12 -17.23 -14.24
C GLY A 184 -18.82 -17.66 -13.55
N LYS A 185 -17.89 -18.26 -14.28
CA LYS A 185 -16.51 -18.56 -13.84
C LYS A 185 -15.73 -17.31 -13.37
N ASN A 186 -16.06 -16.12 -13.88
CA ASN A 186 -15.38 -14.88 -13.51
C ASN A 186 -15.70 -14.42 -12.09
N LYS A 187 -16.72 -15.00 -11.44
CA LYS A 187 -17.02 -14.77 -10.03
C LYS A 187 -15.96 -15.39 -9.10
N TYR A 188 -15.24 -16.40 -9.58
CA TYR A 188 -14.29 -17.17 -8.78
C TYR A 188 -12.83 -16.87 -9.14
N LYS A 189 -11.93 -17.02 -8.17
CA LYS A 189 -10.49 -17.04 -8.41
C LYS A 189 -10.03 -18.45 -8.79
N LEU A 190 -10.04 -18.77 -10.08
CA LEU A 190 -9.71 -20.13 -10.55
C LEU A 190 -8.21 -20.36 -10.73
N HIS A 191 -7.51 -19.41 -11.35
CA HIS A 191 -6.11 -19.58 -11.71
C HIS A 191 -5.17 -19.02 -10.65
N TYR A 192 -3.96 -19.56 -10.61
CA TYR A 192 -2.85 -18.98 -9.88
C TYR A 192 -2.51 -17.61 -10.48
N ILE A 193 -2.40 -16.59 -9.63
CA ILE A 193 -2.13 -15.21 -10.00
C ILE A 193 -0.99 -14.67 -9.15
N TYR A 194 0.08 -14.23 -9.82
CA TYR A 194 1.15 -13.47 -9.20
C TYR A 194 1.05 -11.98 -9.56
N ARG A 195 1.44 -11.10 -8.65
CA ARG A 195 1.48 -9.66 -8.89
C ARG A 195 2.91 -9.19 -8.70
N GLU A 196 3.54 -8.82 -9.79
CA GLU A 196 4.92 -8.33 -9.81
C GLU A 196 4.91 -6.82 -9.64
N PHE A 197 5.49 -6.32 -8.56
CA PHE A 197 5.65 -4.89 -8.35
C PHE A 197 6.72 -4.31 -9.28
N THR A 198 6.40 -3.18 -9.91
CA THR A 198 7.27 -2.49 -10.88
C THR A 198 8.06 -1.33 -10.26
N VAL A 199 7.83 -1.05 -8.98
CA VAL A 199 8.47 0.03 -8.22
C VAL A 199 9.04 -0.55 -6.92
N ASP A 200 10.30 -0.26 -6.59
CA ASP A 200 10.87 -0.61 -5.29
C ASP A 200 10.48 0.43 -4.24
N PHE A 201 9.38 0.16 -3.54
CA PHE A 201 8.93 1.00 -2.43
C PHE A 201 9.89 1.00 -1.25
N PHE A 202 10.81 0.04 -1.12
CA PHE A 202 11.78 -0.03 -0.02
C PHE A 202 13.03 0.81 -0.27
N ALA A 203 13.31 1.15 -1.54
CA ALA A 203 14.38 2.08 -1.92
C ALA A 203 14.01 3.55 -1.71
N MET A 204 12.72 3.86 -1.50
CA MET A 204 12.28 5.24 -1.27
C MET A 204 12.71 5.74 0.11
N ASP A 205 13.33 6.91 0.15
CA ASP A 205 13.66 7.59 1.41
C ASP A 205 12.39 8.14 2.08
N LEU A 206 12.17 7.74 3.33
CA LEU A 206 11.05 8.21 4.16
C LEU A 206 11.38 9.50 4.92
N ASN A 207 12.66 9.87 5.00
CA ASN A 207 13.16 11.01 5.77
C ASN A 207 13.47 12.25 4.91
N SER A 208 13.25 12.18 3.59
CA SER A 208 13.55 13.28 2.67
C SER A 208 12.93 14.59 3.14
N LEU A 209 13.80 15.53 3.52
CA LEU A 209 13.39 16.87 3.95
C LEU A 209 13.04 17.71 2.72
N PRO A 210 11.94 18.49 2.73
CA PRO A 210 11.63 19.36 1.62
C PRO A 210 12.69 20.46 1.48
N LYS A 211 13.10 20.75 0.23
CA LYS A 211 14.18 21.69 -0.13
C LYS A 211 14.02 23.12 0.44
N ASN A 212 12.81 23.49 0.87
CA ASN A 212 12.45 24.83 1.33
C ASN A 212 12.01 24.83 2.81
N ALA A 213 12.86 24.32 3.72
CA ALA A 213 12.66 24.48 5.15
C ALA A 213 12.93 25.94 5.55
N SER A 214 11.92 26.63 6.09
CA SER A 214 12.12 27.99 6.61
C SER A 214 13.08 27.95 7.78
N SER A 215 14.02 28.89 7.83
CA SER A 215 14.80 29.10 9.06
C SER A 215 13.85 29.48 10.19
N LEU A 216 14.00 28.90 11.39
CA LEU A 216 13.31 29.32 12.63
C LEU A 216 13.77 30.70 13.14
N LYS A 217 14.21 31.58 12.22
CA LYS A 217 14.58 32.96 12.48
C LYS A 217 13.31 33.80 12.34
N PHE A 218 12.86 34.37 13.44
CA PHE A 218 11.67 35.21 13.46
C PHE A 218 12.06 36.68 13.31
N SER A 219 11.39 37.40 12.40
CA SER A 219 11.61 38.84 12.21
C SER A 219 10.71 39.72 13.08
N LYS A 220 9.43 39.33 13.22
CA LYS A 220 8.39 40.11 13.95
C LYS A 220 7.81 39.44 15.18
N HIS A 221 7.85 38.11 15.26
CA HIS A 221 7.30 37.33 16.36
C HIS A 221 8.38 36.46 16.99
N ASN A 222 8.02 35.52 17.85
CA ASN A 222 8.96 34.60 18.48
C ASN A 222 8.42 33.17 18.50
N ALA A 223 9.25 32.24 19.00
CA ALA A 223 8.88 30.83 19.13
C ALA A 223 7.66 30.60 20.03
N HIS A 224 7.39 31.47 21.00
CA HIS A 224 6.21 31.38 21.85
C HIS A 224 4.92 31.65 21.07
N VAL A 225 4.89 32.71 20.26
CA VAL A 225 3.76 33.02 19.37
C VAL A 225 3.52 31.89 18.37
N MET A 226 4.59 31.35 17.77
CA MET A 226 4.47 30.19 16.88
C MET A 226 3.82 29.00 17.58
N SER A 227 4.24 28.69 18.80
CA SER A 227 3.67 27.58 19.57
C SER A 227 2.24 27.83 20.06
N LEU A 228 1.87 29.09 20.32
CA LEU A 228 0.47 29.48 20.54
C LEU A 228 -0.37 29.21 19.29
N CYS A 229 0.13 29.56 18.10
CA CYS A 229 -0.53 29.25 16.84
C CYS A 229 -0.77 27.74 16.69
N LEU A 230 0.23 26.90 16.96
CA LEU A 230 0.11 25.43 16.91
C LEU A 230 -0.91 24.93 17.93
N THR A 231 -0.88 25.46 19.15
CA THR A 231 -1.84 25.07 20.22
C THR A 231 -3.28 25.36 19.81
N LEU A 232 -3.56 26.58 19.33
CA LEU A 232 -4.89 27.00 18.92
C LEU A 232 -5.37 26.24 17.66
N HIS A 233 -4.50 26.06 16.68
CA HIS A 233 -4.85 25.44 15.41
C HIS A 233 -4.97 23.91 15.51
N ILE A 234 -3.94 23.25 16.06
CA ILE A 234 -3.83 21.78 16.09
C ILE A 234 -4.56 21.19 17.29
N ASN A 235 -4.28 21.69 18.51
CA ASN A 235 -4.83 21.09 19.73
C ASN A 235 -6.32 21.41 19.88
N LEU A 236 -6.69 22.67 19.65
CA LEU A 236 -8.07 23.15 19.80
C LEU A 236 -8.88 23.11 18.49
N GLY A 237 -8.25 22.78 17.36
CA GLY A 237 -8.94 22.58 16.08
C GLY A 237 -9.51 23.86 15.45
N LEU A 238 -8.98 25.04 15.80
CA LEU A 238 -9.42 26.29 15.17
C LEU A 238 -8.92 26.39 13.73
N SER A 239 -9.69 27.01 12.84
CA SER A 239 -9.20 27.33 11.49
C SER A 239 -8.07 28.36 11.56
N LEU A 240 -7.26 28.51 10.51
CA LEU A 240 -6.19 29.51 10.46
C LEU A 240 -6.71 30.95 10.70
N ARG A 241 -7.89 31.27 10.16
CA ARG A 241 -8.52 32.59 10.36
C ARG A 241 -9.05 32.76 11.79
N LYS A 242 -9.68 31.72 12.36
CA LYS A 242 -10.13 31.76 13.76
C LYS A 242 -8.95 31.79 14.74
N THR A 243 -7.83 31.19 14.39
CA THR A 243 -6.58 31.26 15.15
C THR A 243 -6.01 32.67 15.13
N SER A 244 -5.96 33.32 13.96
CA SER A 244 -5.58 34.73 13.82
C SER A 244 -6.48 35.65 14.64
N GLN A 245 -7.80 35.45 14.55
CA GLN A 245 -8.79 36.18 15.35
C GLN A 245 -8.58 35.97 16.85
N ALA A 246 -8.43 34.72 17.31
CA ALA A 246 -8.22 34.41 18.73
C ALA A 246 -6.92 35.03 19.27
N LEU A 247 -5.85 35.05 18.47
CA LEU A 247 -4.59 35.71 18.86
C LEU A 247 -4.76 37.22 18.99
N LYS A 248 -5.56 37.84 18.12
CA LYS A 248 -5.87 39.26 18.21
C LYS A 248 -6.77 39.58 19.40
N ASP A 249 -7.84 38.84 19.60
CA ASP A 249 -8.85 39.17 20.62
C ASP A 249 -8.38 38.85 22.04
N LEU A 250 -7.68 37.72 22.22
CA LEU A 250 -7.30 37.25 23.55
C LEU A 250 -5.92 37.76 23.99
N TYR A 251 -5.01 38.01 23.04
CA TYR A 251 -3.61 38.34 23.32
C TYR A 251 -3.14 39.63 22.66
N ASN A 252 -4.01 40.34 21.90
CA ASN A 252 -3.65 41.51 21.10
C ASN A 252 -2.49 41.27 20.10
N ILE A 253 -2.27 40.02 19.70
CA ILE A 253 -1.22 39.65 18.75
C ILE A 253 -1.81 39.66 17.32
N SER A 254 -1.41 40.65 16.53
CA SER A 254 -1.79 40.73 15.12
C SER A 254 -0.90 39.81 14.26
N ILE A 255 -1.46 38.71 13.76
CA ILE A 255 -0.77 37.77 12.86
C ILE A 255 -1.71 37.32 11.74
N SER A 256 -1.21 37.21 10.50
CA SER A 256 -2.04 36.77 9.37
C SER A 256 -2.24 35.24 9.38
N HIS A 257 -3.38 34.79 8.84
CA HIS A 257 -3.66 33.36 8.67
C HIS A 257 -2.62 32.65 7.79
N GLN A 258 -2.01 33.36 6.82
CA GLN A 258 -0.93 32.83 5.98
C GLN A 258 0.35 32.60 6.79
N GLN A 259 0.69 33.52 7.70
CA GLN A 259 1.85 33.34 8.57
C GLN A 259 1.67 32.14 9.52
N ILE A 260 0.44 31.93 10.01
CA ILE A 260 0.09 30.74 10.82
C ILE A 260 0.28 29.45 9.99
N ALA A 261 -0.12 29.42 8.73
CA ALA A 261 0.12 28.28 7.85
C ALA A 261 1.63 28.02 7.64
N ASN A 262 2.42 29.08 7.46
CA ASN A 262 3.89 28.98 7.31
C ASN A 262 4.54 28.43 8.59
N TYR A 263 4.05 28.83 9.76
CA TYR A 263 4.46 28.28 11.05
C TYR A 263 4.13 26.80 11.18
N CYS A 264 2.92 26.38 10.80
CA CYS A 264 2.54 24.97 10.81
C CYS A 264 3.43 24.14 9.86
N LYS A 265 3.67 24.64 8.64
CA LYS A 265 4.61 24.00 7.71
C LYS A 265 6.00 23.83 8.31
N THR A 266 6.56 24.90 8.88
CA THR A 266 7.91 24.88 9.46
C THR A 266 7.99 23.90 10.62
N ALA A 267 7.03 23.95 11.54
CA ALA A 267 6.96 23.04 12.68
C ALA A 267 6.79 21.58 12.23
N ALA A 268 5.93 21.31 11.24
CA ALA A 268 5.72 19.96 10.71
C ALA A 268 7.02 19.36 10.15
N ILE A 269 7.78 20.13 9.38
CA ILE A 269 9.06 19.71 8.81
C ILE A 269 10.07 19.39 9.91
N CYS A 270 10.13 20.19 10.97
CA CYS A 270 11.04 19.96 12.09
C CYS A 270 10.63 18.75 12.94
N ILE A 271 9.34 18.65 13.28
CA ILE A 271 8.83 17.65 14.24
C ILE A 271 8.72 16.26 13.61
N LYS A 272 8.39 16.18 12.31
CA LYS A 272 8.14 14.90 11.64
C LYS A 272 9.30 13.89 11.79
N PRO A 273 10.58 14.26 11.58
CA PRO A 273 11.70 13.34 11.80
C PRO A 273 11.74 12.74 13.20
N PHE A 274 11.44 13.51 14.25
CA PHE A 274 11.36 12.98 15.62
C PHE A 274 10.19 11.99 15.75
N VAL A 275 9.00 12.35 15.27
CA VAL A 275 7.80 11.51 15.36
C VAL A 275 7.96 10.19 14.60
N ASP A 276 8.55 10.23 13.41
CA ASP A 276 8.74 9.08 12.52
C ASP A 276 9.86 8.14 12.99
N ASN A 277 10.84 8.64 13.75
CA ASN A 277 11.99 7.85 14.25
C ASN A 277 11.92 7.59 15.76
N TYR A 278 10.81 7.93 16.41
CA TYR A 278 10.62 7.62 17.82
C TYR A 278 10.46 6.11 18.02
N ASP A 279 11.21 5.54 18.95
CA ASP A 279 11.08 4.13 19.32
C ASP A 279 9.82 3.92 20.19
N TYR A 280 8.69 3.72 19.52
CA TYR A 280 7.40 3.45 20.16
C TYR A 280 7.35 2.12 20.90
N LYS A 281 8.37 1.24 20.76
CA LYS A 281 8.40 -0.12 21.31
C LYS A 281 7.08 -0.86 21.09
N PRO A 282 6.62 -0.97 19.83
CA PRO A 282 5.26 -1.41 19.53
C PRO A 282 5.06 -2.87 19.92
N GLY A 283 3.82 -3.22 20.25
CA GLY A 283 3.45 -4.57 20.69
C GLY A 283 3.34 -5.56 19.54
N LYS A 284 2.53 -6.61 19.76
CA LYS A 284 2.34 -7.72 18.81
C LYS A 284 1.16 -7.54 17.86
N VAL A 285 0.30 -6.54 18.11
CA VAL A 285 -0.98 -6.41 17.41
C VAL A 285 -1.12 -5.02 16.83
N PHE A 286 -1.07 -4.93 15.51
CA PHE A 286 -1.25 -3.67 14.79
C PHE A 286 -2.65 -3.65 14.16
N THR A 287 -3.30 -2.49 14.22
CA THR A 287 -4.56 -2.26 13.53
C THR A 287 -4.42 -1.13 12.53
N ALA A 288 -4.98 -1.31 11.34
CA ALA A 288 -4.88 -0.34 10.26
C ALA A 288 -6.23 -0.11 9.58
N ASP A 289 -6.42 1.12 9.14
CA ASP A 289 -7.58 1.54 8.36
C ASP A 289 -7.21 2.79 7.55
N GLU A 290 -8.00 3.07 6.52
CA GLU A 290 -7.86 4.25 5.71
C GLU A 290 -9.11 5.13 5.76
N THR A 291 -8.89 6.44 5.82
CA THR A 291 -9.97 7.42 5.84
C THR A 291 -9.82 8.42 4.70
N TYR A 292 -10.93 8.98 4.25
CA TYR A 292 -10.94 9.91 3.12
C TYR A 292 -10.53 11.31 3.59
N ILE A 293 -9.97 12.14 2.72
CA ILE A 293 -9.89 13.60 2.89
C ILE A 293 -10.23 14.26 1.55
N LYS A 294 -10.25 15.59 1.49
CA LYS A 294 -10.42 16.34 0.24
C LYS A 294 -9.21 17.22 0.01
N VAL A 295 -8.68 17.17 -1.21
CA VAL A 295 -7.67 18.11 -1.71
C VAL A 295 -8.26 18.75 -2.96
N ARG A 296 -8.48 20.07 -2.95
CA ARG A 296 -9.20 20.82 -4.00
C ARG A 296 -10.54 20.19 -4.40
N GLY A 297 -11.28 19.72 -3.41
CA GLY A 297 -12.57 19.05 -3.61
C GLY A 297 -12.49 17.59 -4.10
N ILE A 298 -11.30 17.12 -4.52
CA ILE A 298 -11.09 15.75 -4.98
C ILE A 298 -10.83 14.83 -3.77
N LYS A 299 -11.41 13.63 -3.79
CA LYS A 299 -11.20 12.62 -2.75
C LYS A 299 -9.74 12.17 -2.74
N ALA A 300 -9.12 12.29 -1.58
CA ALA A 300 -7.81 11.75 -1.25
C ALA A 300 -7.94 10.85 0.00
N TYR A 301 -6.84 10.24 0.44
CA TYR A 301 -6.84 9.21 1.47
C TYR A 301 -5.75 9.46 2.50
N ILE A 302 -6.01 9.04 3.73
CA ILE A 302 -5.03 8.91 4.80
C ILE A 302 -5.05 7.47 5.27
N TRP A 303 -3.88 6.86 5.31
CA TRP A 303 -3.66 5.55 5.88
C TRP A 303 -3.18 5.73 7.32
N PHE A 304 -3.75 4.98 8.26
CA PHE A 304 -3.29 4.93 9.64
C PHE A 304 -2.96 3.50 10.04
N ILE A 305 -1.87 3.35 10.79
CA ILE A 305 -1.48 2.12 11.47
C ILE A 305 -1.23 2.46 12.93
N MET A 306 -1.94 1.80 13.81
CA MET A 306 -1.89 1.98 15.25
C MET A 306 -1.40 0.69 15.92
N ASP A 307 -0.53 0.83 16.92
CA ASP A 307 -0.27 -0.26 17.87
C ASP A 307 -1.45 -0.41 18.85
N ALA A 308 -2.06 -1.59 18.91
CA ALA A 308 -3.26 -1.80 19.70
C ALA A 308 -3.03 -1.71 21.22
N ALA A 309 -1.80 -1.97 21.69
CA ALA A 309 -1.46 -1.94 23.11
C ALA A 309 -1.29 -0.50 23.63
N SER A 310 -0.41 0.28 23.00
CA SER A 310 -0.12 1.67 23.38
C SER A 310 -1.14 2.67 22.84
N ARG A 311 -1.88 2.30 21.79
CA ARG A 311 -2.73 3.20 20.97
C ARG A 311 -1.95 4.25 20.19
N SER A 312 -0.62 4.18 20.17
CA SER A 312 0.21 5.10 19.40
C SER A 312 0.01 4.90 17.91
N ILE A 313 -0.06 6.00 17.17
CA ILE A 313 0.00 5.98 15.71
C ILE A 313 1.46 5.73 15.35
N ILE A 314 1.74 4.58 14.75
CA ILE A 314 3.10 4.14 14.42
C ILE A 314 3.38 4.20 12.92
N GLY A 315 2.35 4.32 12.10
CA GLY A 315 2.49 4.53 10.66
C GLY A 315 1.34 5.38 10.11
N TYR A 316 1.65 6.30 9.21
CA TYR A 316 0.65 7.12 8.55
C TYR A 316 1.12 7.61 7.18
N GLN A 317 0.19 7.82 6.25
CA GLN A 317 0.52 8.31 4.90
C GLN A 317 -0.67 9.02 4.25
N VAL A 318 -0.47 10.21 3.69
CA VAL A 318 -1.44 10.86 2.78
C VAL A 318 -1.24 10.33 1.36
N SER A 319 -2.33 10.10 0.62
CA SER A 319 -2.27 9.73 -0.79
C SER A 319 -3.42 10.29 -1.64
N ASP A 320 -3.11 10.51 -2.92
CA ASP A 320 -4.05 10.88 -3.98
C ASP A 320 -4.95 9.71 -4.43
N ASN A 321 -4.60 8.49 -4.04
CA ASN A 321 -5.29 7.27 -4.44
C ASN A 321 -5.26 6.21 -3.33
N ARG A 322 -6.18 5.23 -3.40
CA ARG A 322 -6.25 4.10 -2.44
C ARG A 322 -5.38 2.90 -2.86
N SER A 323 -4.30 3.10 -3.62
CA SER A 323 -3.47 1.98 -4.08
C SER A 323 -2.61 1.36 -2.97
N VAL A 324 -1.91 0.27 -3.31
CA VAL A 324 -1.00 -0.43 -2.39
C VAL A 324 0.25 0.37 -2.03
N GLY A 325 0.73 1.29 -2.88
CA GLY A 325 1.98 2.01 -2.61
C GLY A 325 1.97 2.80 -1.30
N PRO A 326 0.99 3.70 -1.09
CA PRO A 326 0.80 4.40 0.19
C PRO A 326 0.64 3.48 1.41
N CYS A 327 -0.05 2.34 1.23
CA CYS A 327 -0.18 1.33 2.28
C CYS A 327 1.18 0.73 2.67
N ILE A 328 2.04 0.41 1.69
CA ILE A 328 3.41 -0.05 1.94
C ILE A 328 4.22 1.02 2.67
N LEU A 329 4.12 2.30 2.27
CA LEU A 329 4.85 3.39 2.95
C LEU A 329 4.42 3.54 4.42
N ALA A 330 3.11 3.49 4.71
CA ALA A 330 2.62 3.51 6.08
C ALA A 330 3.12 2.29 6.89
N MET A 331 3.11 1.09 6.30
CA MET A 331 3.67 -0.11 6.94
C MET A 331 5.18 -0.02 7.16
N ARG A 332 5.94 0.54 6.20
CA ARG A 332 7.40 0.75 6.35
C ARG A 332 7.70 1.66 7.53
N MET A 333 6.87 2.69 7.75
CA MET A 333 6.96 3.56 8.91
C MET A 333 6.68 2.78 10.21
N ALA A 334 5.59 2.01 10.26
CA ALA A 334 5.22 1.21 11.43
C ALA A 334 6.24 0.13 11.81
N PHE A 335 6.93 -0.43 10.82
CA PHE A 335 7.92 -1.50 11.01
C PHE A 335 9.37 -1.01 11.15
N ARG A 336 9.62 0.30 11.06
CA ARG A 336 10.97 0.89 10.97
C ARG A 336 11.94 0.42 12.04
N HIS A 337 11.48 0.31 13.29
CA HIS A 337 12.32 -0.05 14.43
C HIS A 337 12.35 -1.56 14.73
N LEU A 338 11.65 -2.38 13.92
CA LEU A 338 11.65 -3.83 14.08
C LEU A 338 12.75 -4.45 13.20
N LYS A 339 13.56 -5.34 13.79
CA LYS A 339 14.49 -6.19 13.02
C LYS A 339 13.79 -7.45 12.49
N GLU A 340 12.84 -7.94 13.26
CA GLU A 340 11.97 -9.07 12.95
C GLU A 340 10.59 -8.85 13.59
N LEU A 341 9.56 -9.49 13.06
CA LEU A 341 8.24 -9.45 13.66
C LEU A 341 8.21 -10.25 14.97
N PRO A 342 7.53 -9.75 16.01
CA PRO A 342 7.44 -10.46 17.28
C PRO A 342 6.65 -11.77 17.14
N LYS A 343 6.94 -12.76 18.00
CA LYS A 343 6.20 -14.04 18.03
C LYS A 343 4.70 -13.80 18.20
N ASN A 344 3.89 -14.45 17.37
CA ASN A 344 2.42 -14.32 17.29
C ASN A 344 1.95 -12.92 16.87
N PHE A 345 2.71 -12.25 16.00
CA PHE A 345 2.31 -10.97 15.41
C PHE A 345 0.98 -11.07 14.66
N LYS A 346 0.10 -10.08 14.86
CA LYS A 346 -1.20 -9.94 14.18
C LYS A 346 -1.30 -8.56 13.54
N PHE A 347 -1.60 -8.53 12.25
CA PHE A 347 -1.95 -7.29 11.54
C PHE A 347 -3.42 -7.32 11.17
N ILE A 348 -4.21 -6.41 11.75
CA ILE A 348 -5.68 -6.41 11.66
C ILE A 348 -6.12 -5.22 10.81
N ALA A 349 -6.84 -5.48 9.73
CA ALA A 349 -7.33 -4.43 8.83
C ALA A 349 -8.66 -4.83 8.20
N ASP A 350 -9.29 -3.90 7.47
CA ASP A 350 -10.46 -4.21 6.66
C ASP A 350 -10.11 -5.16 5.49
N GLY A 351 -11.13 -5.72 4.84
CA GLY A 351 -11.01 -6.62 3.69
C GLY A 351 -10.39 -6.01 2.43
N TYR A 352 -9.73 -4.85 2.52
CA TYR A 352 -9.20 -4.14 1.37
C TYR A 352 -7.93 -4.78 0.80
N GLY A 353 -7.90 -4.95 -0.52
CA GLY A 353 -6.83 -5.67 -1.22
C GLY A 353 -5.43 -5.06 -1.12
N ALA A 354 -5.28 -3.79 -0.70
CA ALA A 354 -3.96 -3.20 -0.50
C ALA A 354 -3.18 -3.86 0.65
N TYR A 355 -3.84 -4.20 1.77
CA TYR A 355 -3.15 -4.74 2.94
C TYR A 355 -2.48 -6.09 2.66
N PRO A 356 -3.16 -7.08 2.05
CA PRO A 356 -2.49 -8.31 1.69
C PRO A 356 -1.34 -8.06 0.73
N LEU A 357 -1.50 -7.19 -0.27
CA LEU A 357 -0.44 -6.95 -1.27
C LEU A 357 0.79 -6.34 -0.64
N ALA A 358 0.60 -5.43 0.32
CA ALA A 358 1.70 -4.88 1.09
C ALA A 358 2.42 -5.99 1.88
N ALA A 359 1.68 -6.85 2.60
CA ALA A 359 2.27 -7.98 3.34
C ALA A 359 3.09 -8.93 2.43
N MET A 360 2.62 -9.19 1.20
CA MET A 360 3.36 -9.98 0.22
C MET A 360 4.69 -9.33 -0.17
N GLU A 361 4.73 -8.01 -0.33
CA GLU A 361 5.98 -7.29 -0.65
C GLU A 361 6.96 -7.30 0.52
N PHE A 362 6.49 -7.18 1.76
CA PHE A 362 7.33 -7.35 2.95
C PHE A 362 7.93 -8.77 3.03
N ALA A 363 7.10 -9.80 2.84
CA ALA A 363 7.56 -11.18 2.82
C ALA A 363 8.57 -11.45 1.68
N LYS A 364 8.37 -10.85 0.51
CA LYS A 364 9.32 -10.95 -0.62
C LYS A 364 10.67 -10.30 -0.28
N LYS A 365 10.66 -9.11 0.34
CA LYS A 365 11.89 -8.35 0.63
C LYS A 365 12.67 -8.93 1.80
N PHE A 366 11.99 -9.31 2.89
CA PHE A 366 12.64 -9.69 4.16
C PHE A 366 12.43 -11.16 4.55
N LYS A 367 11.78 -11.96 3.72
CA LYS A 367 11.55 -13.40 3.93
C LYS A 367 10.89 -13.67 5.29
N ASP A 368 11.41 -14.64 6.05
CA ASP A 368 10.79 -15.12 7.28
C ASP A 368 10.68 -14.04 8.36
N ASN A 369 11.57 -13.04 8.36
CA ASN A 369 11.58 -11.97 9.36
C ASN A 369 10.32 -11.08 9.30
N PHE A 370 9.70 -10.94 8.13
CA PHE A 370 8.48 -10.14 7.93
C PHE A 370 7.41 -10.90 7.13
N THR A 371 7.27 -12.19 7.38
CA THR A 371 6.16 -12.98 6.84
C THR A 371 4.99 -12.95 7.81
N PHE A 372 3.88 -12.33 7.41
CA PHE A 372 2.65 -12.23 8.21
C PHE A 372 1.40 -12.26 7.34
N ASN A 373 0.26 -12.59 7.95
CA ASN A 373 -1.04 -12.56 7.30
C ASN A 373 -1.86 -11.38 7.82
N ILE A 374 -2.74 -10.87 6.96
CA ILE A 374 -3.73 -9.85 7.35
C ILE A 374 -4.94 -10.57 7.94
N THR A 375 -5.25 -10.29 9.20
CA THR A 375 -6.51 -10.67 9.83
C THR A 375 -7.58 -9.69 9.37
N GLN A 376 -8.44 -10.14 8.45
CA GLN A 376 -9.48 -9.31 7.85
C GLN A 376 -10.71 -9.24 8.77
N VAL A 377 -11.19 -8.03 9.05
CA VAL A 377 -12.42 -7.80 9.82
C VAL A 377 -13.44 -7.11 8.92
N ILE A 378 -14.31 -7.91 8.30
CA ILE A 378 -15.20 -7.47 7.22
C ILE A 378 -16.52 -6.95 7.81
N GLY A 379 -17.12 -5.96 7.13
CA GLY A 379 -18.47 -5.48 7.42
C GLY A 379 -18.64 -4.81 8.79
N LEU A 380 -19.91 -4.59 9.16
CA LEU A 380 -20.35 -4.04 10.45
C LEU A 380 -20.96 -5.12 11.37
N THR A 381 -21.31 -6.27 10.81
CA THR A 381 -22.01 -7.38 11.46
C THR A 381 -21.04 -8.51 11.80
N ASN A 382 -21.20 -9.14 12.97
CA ASN A 382 -20.36 -10.24 13.45
C ASN A 382 -20.81 -11.57 12.85
N GLU A 383 -20.84 -11.66 11.53
CA GLU A 383 -21.33 -12.84 10.80
C GLU A 383 -20.33 -14.01 10.82
N ASP A 384 -19.04 -13.75 11.05
CA ASP A 384 -18.00 -14.76 11.18
C ASP A 384 -17.21 -14.65 12.50
N GLU A 385 -16.70 -15.79 12.99
CA GLU A 385 -16.02 -15.90 14.30
C GLU A 385 -14.75 -15.04 14.39
N VAL A 386 -14.00 -14.92 13.28
CA VAL A 386 -12.78 -14.09 13.21
C VAL A 386 -13.16 -12.62 13.34
N SER A 387 -14.14 -12.14 12.59
CA SER A 387 -14.64 -10.78 12.74
C SER A 387 -15.16 -10.49 14.14
N LYS A 388 -15.80 -11.47 14.81
CA LYS A 388 -16.26 -11.33 16.19
C LYS A 388 -15.10 -11.18 17.18
N GLU A 389 -14.05 -12.00 17.07
CA GLU A 389 -12.87 -11.94 17.94
C GLU A 389 -12.11 -10.62 17.76
N PHE A 390 -11.91 -10.18 16.51
CA PHE A 390 -11.04 -9.04 16.20
C PHE A 390 -11.77 -7.71 16.03
N ARG A 391 -13.11 -7.66 16.17
CA ARG A 391 -13.91 -6.42 16.12
C ARG A 391 -13.40 -5.30 17.03
N PRO A 392 -12.99 -5.55 18.29
CA PRO A 392 -12.55 -4.48 19.18
C PRO A 392 -11.42 -3.65 18.57
N TYR A 393 -10.50 -4.26 17.81
CA TYR A 393 -9.39 -3.59 17.13
C TYR A 393 -9.88 -2.64 16.02
N LYS A 394 -10.85 -3.10 15.21
CA LYS A 394 -11.50 -2.26 14.19
C LYS A 394 -12.15 -1.02 14.82
N GLN A 395 -12.84 -1.19 15.94
CA GLN A 395 -13.44 -0.06 16.67
C GLN A 395 -12.38 0.92 17.21
N MET A 396 -11.18 0.45 17.53
CA MET A 396 -10.08 1.33 17.95
C MET A 396 -9.66 2.28 16.81
N ILE A 397 -9.39 1.73 15.64
CA ILE A 397 -8.90 2.50 14.49
C ILE A 397 -10.01 3.38 13.90
N GLU A 398 -11.27 2.93 13.91
CA GLU A 398 -12.41 3.77 13.54
C GLU A 398 -12.59 4.96 14.50
N ARG A 399 -12.32 4.78 15.79
CA ARG A 399 -12.31 5.88 16.77
C ARG A 399 -11.17 6.86 16.48
N LEU A 400 -9.98 6.37 16.13
CA LEU A 400 -8.87 7.22 15.69
C LEU A 400 -9.30 8.07 14.49
N ASN A 401 -9.84 7.42 13.46
CA ASN A 401 -10.33 8.07 12.24
C ASN A 401 -11.37 9.15 12.56
N ARG A 402 -12.33 8.86 13.43
CA ARG A 402 -13.32 9.84 13.87
C ARG A 402 -12.70 11.03 14.60
N THR A 403 -11.68 10.79 15.40
CA THR A 403 -10.95 11.82 16.15
C THR A 403 -10.21 12.75 15.18
N TYR A 404 -9.49 12.21 14.20
CA TYR A 404 -8.86 13.01 13.14
C TYR A 404 -9.91 13.78 12.33
N LYS A 405 -11.02 13.14 12.00
CA LYS A 405 -12.11 13.77 11.24
C LYS A 405 -12.72 14.96 11.95
N ALA A 406 -12.75 14.95 13.28
CA ALA A 406 -13.24 16.10 14.06
C ALA A 406 -12.35 17.33 13.88
N SER A 407 -11.02 17.18 13.87
CA SER A 407 -10.08 18.28 13.61
C SER A 407 -10.02 18.69 12.14
N TYR A 408 -10.20 17.74 11.22
CA TYR A 408 -10.18 17.99 9.79
C TYR A 408 -11.44 18.70 9.26
N ARG A 409 -12.65 18.35 9.74
CA ARG A 409 -13.92 18.87 9.18
C ARG A 409 -13.98 20.41 9.06
N PRO A 410 -13.53 21.22 10.06
CA PRO A 410 -13.53 22.68 9.97
C PRO A 410 -12.67 23.26 8.83
N THR A 411 -11.73 22.49 8.28
CA THR A 411 -10.87 22.94 7.16
C THR A 411 -11.60 22.99 5.83
N ASN A 412 -12.70 22.22 5.68
CA ASN A 412 -13.39 21.97 4.40
C ASN A 412 -12.51 21.34 3.30
N GLY A 413 -11.32 20.83 3.65
CA GLY A 413 -10.36 20.26 2.72
C GLY A 413 -9.08 21.09 2.61
N PHE A 414 -8.08 20.52 1.94
CA PHE A 414 -6.78 21.14 1.73
C PHE A 414 -6.65 21.70 0.31
N ASP A 415 -5.77 22.70 0.14
CA ASP A 415 -5.43 23.21 -1.19
C ASP A 415 -4.43 22.29 -1.92
N ASN A 416 -3.54 21.60 -1.21
CA ASN A 416 -2.54 20.71 -1.81
C ASN A 416 -2.14 19.59 -0.85
N TYR A 417 -1.47 18.56 -1.39
CA TYR A 417 -1.03 17.38 -0.63
C TYR A 417 0.04 17.72 0.41
N ASP A 418 0.91 18.69 0.14
CA ASP A 418 1.91 19.14 1.13
C ASP A 418 1.23 19.70 2.37
N GLY A 419 0.23 20.57 2.20
CA GLY A 419 -0.59 21.09 3.30
C GLY A 419 -1.27 19.98 4.10
N ALA A 420 -1.82 18.96 3.42
CA ALA A 420 -2.40 17.79 4.07
C ALA A 420 -1.36 16.99 4.86
N ASN A 421 -0.15 16.81 4.32
CA ASN A 421 0.95 16.12 4.99
C ASN A 421 1.44 16.89 6.23
N TYR A 422 1.56 18.22 6.14
CA TYR A 422 1.98 19.05 7.27
C TYR A 422 0.97 19.01 8.42
N ASP A 423 -0.33 19.17 8.09
CA ASP A 423 -1.43 19.04 9.06
C ASP A 423 -1.41 17.66 9.74
N LEU A 424 -1.35 16.60 8.94
CA LEU A 424 -1.34 15.23 9.46
C LEU A 424 -0.13 14.96 10.36
N ALA A 425 1.06 15.41 9.98
CA ALA A 425 2.27 15.23 10.78
C ALA A 425 2.17 15.92 12.14
N LEU A 426 1.68 17.16 12.18
CA LEU A 426 1.43 17.88 13.43
C LEU A 426 0.34 17.23 14.26
N TRP A 427 -0.73 16.77 13.62
CA TRP A 427 -1.83 16.10 14.32
C TRP A 427 -1.39 14.78 14.94
N VAL A 428 -0.56 13.99 14.25
CA VAL A 428 0.03 12.76 14.79
C VAL A 428 0.97 13.08 15.97
N ALA A 429 1.80 14.12 15.84
CA ALA A 429 2.65 14.59 16.94
C ALA A 429 1.82 14.95 18.18
N TYR A 430 0.76 15.73 17.98
CA TYR A 430 -0.19 16.08 19.03
C TYR A 430 -0.83 14.83 19.63
N TYR A 431 -1.36 13.93 18.80
CA TYR A 431 -2.04 12.71 19.25
C TYR A 431 -1.13 11.82 20.10
N ASN A 432 0.10 11.57 19.65
CA ASN A 432 1.03 10.64 20.30
C ASN A 432 1.67 11.21 21.56
N PHE A 433 2.03 12.50 21.58
CA PHE A 433 2.91 13.07 22.60
C PHE A 433 2.27 14.15 23.49
N LEU A 434 1.17 14.77 23.06
CA LEU A 434 0.59 15.92 23.77
C LEU A 434 -0.85 15.69 24.26
N ARG A 435 -1.65 14.97 23.48
CA ARG A 435 -3.06 14.76 23.74
C ARG A 435 -3.26 13.83 24.93
N PRO A 436 -4.06 14.18 25.94
CA PRO A 436 -4.43 13.25 27.01
C PRO A 436 -5.41 12.20 26.50
N HIS A 437 -5.21 10.93 26.88
CA HIS A 437 -6.10 9.84 26.48
C HIS A 437 -6.69 9.13 27.69
N LYS A 438 -7.98 8.77 27.60
CA LYS A 438 -8.65 7.99 28.66
C LYS A 438 -7.95 6.64 28.91
N HIS A 439 -7.37 6.04 27.87
CA HIS A 439 -6.62 4.77 27.94
C HIS A 439 -5.43 4.83 28.89
N THR A 440 -4.80 5.99 29.01
CA THR A 440 -3.61 6.25 29.83
C THR A 440 -3.94 7.16 31.01
N SER A 441 -5.15 7.06 31.56
CA SER A 441 -5.61 7.87 32.70
C SER A 441 -5.43 9.39 32.48
N TYR A 442 -5.81 9.86 31.29
CA TYR A 442 -5.73 11.28 30.88
C TYR A 442 -4.30 11.84 30.78
N THR A 443 -3.32 10.99 30.49
CA THR A 443 -1.96 11.41 30.15
C THR A 443 -1.66 11.17 28.65
N PRO A 444 -0.61 11.77 28.07
CA PRO A 444 -0.16 11.44 26.72
C PRO A 444 0.25 9.97 26.57
N LEU A 445 0.18 9.42 25.34
CA LEU A 445 0.49 8.01 25.09
C LEU A 445 1.98 7.71 25.29
N ASN A 446 2.84 8.62 24.80
CA ASN A 446 4.28 8.46 24.83
C ASN A 446 4.88 9.49 25.78
N LYS A 447 5.59 9.00 26.80
CA LYS A 447 6.29 9.84 27.77
C LYS A 447 7.68 10.18 27.25
N VAL A 448 7.96 11.47 27.18
CA VAL A 448 9.27 12.02 26.84
C VAL A 448 9.64 12.96 27.97
N ASP A 449 10.74 12.69 28.67
CA ASP A 449 11.09 13.38 29.94
C ASP A 449 11.14 14.90 29.77
N MET A 450 11.70 15.39 28.65
CA MET A 450 11.74 16.81 28.35
C MET A 450 10.33 17.44 28.28
N LEU A 451 9.34 16.74 27.70
CA LEU A 451 7.97 17.22 27.58
C LEU A 451 7.20 17.19 28.90
N ALA A 452 7.57 16.31 29.83
CA ALA A 452 6.92 16.16 31.12
C ALA A 452 7.12 17.41 32.00
N ASN A 453 8.27 18.07 31.87
CA ASN A 453 8.64 19.25 32.65
C ASN A 453 8.09 20.57 32.08
N ALA A 454 7.44 20.55 30.92
CA ALA A 454 6.87 21.75 30.32
C ALA A 454 5.49 22.08 30.93
N GLU A 455 5.38 23.29 31.48
CA GLU A 455 4.19 23.78 32.18
C GLU A 455 2.95 23.90 31.29
N ASN A 456 3.12 24.31 30.03
CA ASN A 456 2.01 24.62 29.12
C ASN A 456 2.21 24.07 27.70
N MET A 457 1.12 24.04 26.91
CA MET A 457 1.14 23.52 25.54
C MET A 457 2.10 24.27 24.60
N PRO A 458 2.20 25.61 24.65
CA PRO A 458 3.21 26.31 23.88
C PRO A 458 4.65 25.83 24.16
N GLY A 459 5.01 25.64 25.44
CA GLY A 459 6.31 25.09 25.83
C GLY A 459 6.53 23.68 25.29
N LYS A 460 5.52 22.81 25.37
CA LYS A 460 5.59 21.44 24.82
C LYS A 460 5.82 21.43 23.31
N TRP A 461 5.19 22.34 22.56
CA TRP A 461 5.44 22.49 21.12
C TRP A 461 6.85 22.96 20.82
N GLN A 462 7.40 23.90 21.59
CA GLN A 462 8.81 24.33 21.41
C GLN A 462 9.78 23.17 21.61
N LEU A 463 9.56 22.37 22.64
CA LEU A 463 10.39 21.20 22.92
C LEU A 463 10.26 20.11 21.85
N LEU A 464 9.07 19.86 21.30
CA LEU A 464 8.92 18.95 20.16
C LEU A 464 9.69 19.43 18.93
N ILE A 465 9.68 20.73 18.65
CA ILE A 465 10.46 21.30 17.54
C ILE A 465 11.95 21.10 17.79
N PHE A 466 12.42 21.36 19.02
CA PHE A 466 13.80 21.14 19.41
C PHE A 466 14.24 19.68 19.27
N LEU A 467 13.44 18.72 19.77
CA LEU A 467 13.69 17.28 19.59
C LEU A 467 13.71 16.88 18.11
N GLY A 468 12.86 17.50 17.32
CA GLY A 468 12.86 17.41 15.86
C GLY A 468 14.18 17.83 15.24
N GLN A 469 14.69 19.00 15.62
CA GLN A 469 15.98 19.52 15.14
C GLN A 469 17.15 18.63 15.55
N GLN A 470 17.18 18.14 16.79
CA GLN A 470 18.20 17.19 17.24
C GLN A 470 18.17 15.90 16.41
N THR A 471 16.97 15.40 16.11
CA THR A 471 16.80 14.20 15.28
C THR A 471 17.31 14.43 13.86
N ILE A 472 17.01 15.57 13.25
CA ILE A 472 17.53 15.95 11.92
C ILE A 472 19.06 15.98 11.93
N LEU A 473 19.66 16.61 12.95
CA LEU A 473 21.12 16.68 13.08
C LEU A 473 21.74 15.28 13.19
N ASN A 474 21.13 14.40 13.98
CA ASN A 474 21.60 13.02 14.14
C ASN A 474 21.50 12.21 12.84
N LEU A 475 20.43 12.39 12.06
CA LEU A 475 20.27 11.75 10.75
C LEU A 475 21.32 12.22 9.75
N GLN A 476 21.58 13.54 9.69
CA GLN A 476 22.61 14.12 8.82
C GLN A 476 24.02 13.62 9.18
N ASN A 477 24.32 13.53 10.48
CA ASN A 477 25.60 13.01 10.94
C ASN A 477 25.74 11.50 10.70
N GLY A 478 24.65 10.74 10.86
CA GLY A 478 24.62 9.30 10.59
C GLY A 478 24.85 8.96 9.12
N GLU A 479 24.29 9.73 8.19
CA GLU A 479 24.52 9.59 6.74
C GLU A 479 25.98 9.89 6.34
N ALA A 480 26.66 10.83 7.02
CA ALA A 480 28.07 11.13 6.76
C ALA A 480 29.02 9.97 7.13
N THR A 481 28.72 9.22 8.19
CA THR A 481 29.49 8.03 8.61
C THR A 481 29.29 6.79 7.74
N VAL A 482 28.29 6.75 6.85
CA VAL A 482 28.07 5.64 5.91
C VAL A 482 28.76 5.90 4.56
N CYS A 483 29.13 7.16 4.30
CA CYS A 483 29.82 7.61 3.08
C CYS A 483 31.31 7.95 3.30
N SER A 484 31.85 7.65 4.48
CA SER A 484 33.30 7.63 4.78
C SER A 484 33.73 6.21 5.09
#